data_AF-A0A8J7UAE1-F1
#
_entry.id   AF-A0A8J7UAE1-F1
#
_cell.length_a   1.000
_cell.length_b   1.000
_cell.length_c   1.000
_cell.angle_alpha   90.00
_cell.angle_beta   90.00
_cell.angle_gamma   90.00
#
_symmetry.space_group_name_H-M   'P 1'
#
loop_
_entity.id
_entity.type
_entity.pdbx_description
1 polymer ?
#
loop_
_entity_poly.entity_id
_entity_poly.type
_entity_poly.pdbx_seq_one_letter_code
_entity_poly.pdbx_strand_id
1 'polypeptide(L)'
;EETLQMVRDTVKELVGHGKVPVCMGGEHTITMGVLRGIGRTPLLVFDAHLDLRESLMGLKLCHASWLRYSIEAGLVEKALVVGARGFCKEEVEYASNRVKYVTPIDLREGGGKEAFASFVEGAGKLYVSVDVDAFDPAYAPGVGNPEPDGLSASELFSLLEAVRSSGLVGFDVVEVSPPYDLGATSSLAAKTLFELISLSERNSRA
;
A
#
# COMPACT_ATOMS: atom_id res chain seq x y z
N GLU A 1 19.29 2.33 -1.61
CA GLU A 1 19.44 3.66 -0.96
C GLU A 1 19.51 4.81 -1.97
N GLU A 2 20.39 4.79 -2.97
CA GLU A 2 20.46 5.87 -3.99
C GLU A 2 19.10 6.13 -4.67
N THR A 3 18.41 5.07 -5.13
CA THR A 3 17.05 5.18 -5.68
C THR A 3 16.07 5.82 -4.70
N LEU A 4 16.10 5.42 -3.43
CA LEU A 4 15.21 5.97 -2.40
C LEU A 4 15.47 7.45 -2.13
N GLN A 5 16.73 7.88 -2.25
CA GLN A 5 17.11 9.28 -2.15
C GLN A 5 16.56 10.09 -3.32
N MET A 6 16.67 9.58 -4.56
CA MET A 6 16.10 10.23 -5.74
C MET A 6 14.58 10.36 -5.65
N VAL A 7 13.89 9.28 -5.22
CA VAL A 7 12.44 9.30 -5.00
C VAL A 7 12.07 10.33 -3.93
N ARG A 8 12.76 10.32 -2.78
CA ARG A 8 12.55 11.30 -1.70
C ARG A 8 12.66 12.73 -2.21
N ASP A 9 13.74 13.05 -2.92
CA ASP A 9 14.03 14.42 -3.34
C ASP A 9 13.00 14.91 -4.36
N THR A 10 12.60 14.04 -5.30
CA THR A 10 11.53 14.32 -6.27
C THR A 10 10.19 14.54 -5.58
N VAL A 11 9.81 13.66 -4.66
CA VAL A 11 8.53 13.75 -3.94
C VAL A 11 8.50 15.00 -3.06
N LYS A 12 9.61 15.34 -2.40
CA LYS A 12 9.73 16.55 -1.58
C LYS A 12 9.53 17.82 -2.40
N GLU A 13 10.06 17.86 -3.63
CA GLU A 13 9.84 18.99 -4.55
C GLU A 13 8.34 19.12 -4.92
N LEU A 14 7.70 18.01 -5.31
CA LEU A 14 6.27 18.00 -5.66
C LEU A 14 5.39 18.48 -4.51
N VAL A 15 5.62 17.95 -3.30
CA VAL A 15 4.89 18.34 -2.09
C VAL A 15 5.17 19.82 -1.75
N GLY A 16 6.39 20.30 -1.96
CA GLY A 16 6.75 21.72 -1.80
C GLY A 16 5.95 22.67 -2.72
N HIS A 17 5.47 22.18 -3.86
CA HIS A 17 4.57 22.89 -4.76
C HIS A 17 3.08 22.65 -4.47
N GLY A 18 2.74 22.02 -3.34
CA GLY A 18 1.36 21.70 -2.96
C GLY A 18 0.70 20.64 -3.85
N LYS A 19 1.48 19.79 -4.52
CA LYS A 19 0.98 18.69 -5.36
C LYS A 19 0.81 17.42 -4.54
N VAL A 20 -0.16 16.59 -4.93
CA VAL A 20 -0.33 15.21 -4.42
C VAL A 20 0.51 14.27 -5.30
N PRO A 21 1.52 13.57 -4.75
CA PRO A 21 2.33 12.62 -5.51
C PRO A 21 1.52 11.39 -5.92
N VAL A 22 1.65 11.02 -7.20
CA VAL A 22 1.13 9.76 -7.75
C VAL A 22 2.32 8.97 -8.27
N CYS A 23 2.62 7.84 -7.64
CA CYS A 23 3.79 7.04 -7.97
C CYS A 23 3.39 5.70 -8.60
N MET A 24 4.11 5.32 -9.65
CA MET A 24 3.98 4.02 -10.30
C MET A 24 5.31 3.29 -10.11
N GLY A 25 5.29 2.20 -9.36
CA GLY A 25 6.49 1.51 -8.94
C GLY A 25 6.90 0.34 -9.83
N GLY A 26 8.03 -0.25 -9.44
CA GLY A 26 8.32 -1.66 -9.61
C GLY A 26 8.21 -2.29 -8.22
N GLU A 27 9.35 -2.49 -7.56
CA GLU A 27 9.40 -3.08 -6.20
C GLU A 27 8.82 -2.16 -5.11
N HIS A 28 8.12 -2.72 -4.12
CA HIS A 28 7.42 -2.00 -3.04
C HIS A 28 8.30 -1.12 -2.15
N THR A 29 9.62 -1.39 -2.10
CA THR A 29 10.59 -0.60 -1.32
C THR A 29 10.56 0.91 -1.66
N ILE A 30 10.13 1.28 -2.87
CA ILE A 30 10.05 2.69 -3.30
C ILE A 30 9.14 3.53 -2.39
N THR A 31 8.13 2.93 -1.78
CA THR A 31 7.16 3.60 -0.90
C THR A 31 7.86 4.23 0.30
N MET A 32 8.90 3.59 0.84
CA MET A 32 9.73 4.21 1.89
C MET A 32 10.37 5.52 1.41
N GLY A 33 10.84 5.58 0.16
CA GLY A 33 11.38 6.80 -0.45
C GLY A 33 10.33 7.89 -0.58
N VAL A 34 9.11 7.54 -0.97
CA VAL A 34 7.98 8.47 -1.06
C VAL A 34 7.63 9.03 0.32
N LEU A 35 7.51 8.17 1.34
CA LEU A 35 7.25 8.59 2.72
C LEU A 35 8.34 9.49 3.29
N ARG A 36 9.62 9.26 2.95
CA ARG A 36 10.72 10.19 3.32
C ARG A 36 10.53 11.58 2.71
N GLY A 37 9.87 11.69 1.55
CA GLY A 37 9.59 12.95 0.86
C GLY A 37 8.33 13.67 1.38
N ILE A 38 7.28 12.90 1.71
CA ILE A 38 6.00 13.41 2.25
C ILE A 38 6.13 13.80 3.72
N GLY A 39 6.85 13.00 4.50
CA GLY A 39 6.90 13.10 5.97
C GLY A 39 5.98 12.09 6.66
N ARG A 40 5.96 12.15 7.99
CA ARG A 40 5.23 11.19 8.83
C ARG A 40 3.72 11.24 8.57
N THR A 41 3.10 10.09 8.27
CA THR A 41 1.67 10.01 7.93
C THR A 41 1.05 8.66 8.32
N PRO A 42 -0.28 8.59 8.55
CA PRO A 42 -1.02 7.33 8.52
C PRO A 42 -0.88 6.63 7.17
N LEU A 43 -0.77 5.30 7.20
CA LEU A 43 -0.49 4.49 6.02
C LEU A 43 -1.53 3.36 5.87
N LEU A 44 -2.21 3.33 4.73
CA LEU A 44 -3.04 2.21 4.32
C LEU A 44 -2.28 1.44 3.23
N VAL A 45 -2.07 0.14 3.43
CA VAL A 45 -1.40 -0.74 2.47
C VAL A 45 -2.39 -1.82 2.05
N PHE A 46 -2.63 -1.96 0.76
CA PHE A 46 -3.25 -3.16 0.21
C PHE A 46 -2.14 -4.08 -0.26
N ASP A 47 -2.06 -5.29 0.31
CA ASP A 47 -0.92 -6.19 0.14
C ASP A 47 -1.29 -7.62 0.55
N ALA A 48 -0.72 -8.63 -0.11
CA ALA A 48 -0.82 -10.01 0.33
C ALA A 48 0.11 -10.33 1.50
N HIS A 49 1.21 -9.61 1.68
CA HIS A 49 2.22 -9.80 2.70
C HIS A 49 2.19 -8.67 3.73
N LEU A 50 2.92 -8.82 4.84
CA LEU A 50 3.05 -7.75 5.84
C LEU A 50 4.27 -6.86 5.60
N ASP A 51 5.28 -7.37 4.92
CA ASP A 51 6.56 -6.68 4.68
C ASP A 51 7.25 -6.18 5.96
N LEU A 52 7.19 -7.00 7.01
CA LEU A 52 7.71 -6.69 8.34
C LEU A 52 8.96 -7.48 8.72
N ARG A 53 9.59 -8.17 7.76
CA ARG A 53 10.79 -8.96 8.03
C ARG A 53 11.94 -8.08 8.49
N GLU A 54 12.83 -8.65 9.31
CA GLU A 54 14.08 -7.97 9.66
C GLU A 54 15.03 -7.88 8.46
N SER A 55 15.07 -8.96 7.68
CA SER A 55 15.86 -9.09 6.45
C SER A 55 15.33 -10.23 5.60
N LEU A 56 15.66 -10.20 4.31
CA LEU A 56 15.44 -11.30 3.37
C LEU A 56 16.75 -11.62 2.65
N MET A 57 17.19 -12.87 2.68
CA MET A 57 18.44 -13.32 2.04
C MET A 57 19.67 -12.46 2.40
N GLY A 58 19.74 -12.01 3.66
CA GLY A 58 20.82 -11.15 4.17
C GLY A 58 20.70 -9.67 3.82
N LEU A 59 19.70 -9.27 3.01
CA LEU A 59 19.38 -7.87 2.73
C LEU A 59 18.42 -7.35 3.77
N LYS A 60 18.82 -6.29 4.48
CA LYS A 60 17.97 -5.64 5.48
C LYS A 60 16.80 -4.91 4.85
N LEU A 61 17.07 -3.97 3.94
CA LEU A 61 16.05 -3.15 3.29
C LEU A 61 15.75 -3.71 1.88
N CYS A 62 14.56 -4.27 1.71
CA CYS A 62 14.01 -4.86 0.48
C CYS A 62 12.47 -4.84 0.53
N HIS A 63 11.78 -5.34 -0.49
CA HIS A 63 10.31 -5.43 -0.50
C HIS A 63 9.78 -6.09 0.77
N ALA A 64 10.25 -7.28 1.13
CA ALA A 64 9.72 -7.97 2.31
C ALA A 64 9.98 -7.31 3.70
N SER A 65 10.59 -6.13 3.77
CA SER A 65 10.95 -5.44 5.02
C SER A 65 10.70 -3.93 5.02
N TRP A 66 10.28 -3.32 3.90
CA TRP A 66 10.24 -1.86 3.76
C TRP A 66 9.30 -1.21 4.79
N LEU A 67 8.20 -1.87 5.14
CA LEU A 67 7.22 -1.34 6.09
C LEU A 67 7.82 -1.26 7.49
N ARG A 68 8.53 -2.32 7.92
CA ARG A 68 9.25 -2.33 9.20
C ARG A 68 10.24 -1.18 9.29
N TYR A 69 11.09 -1.00 8.29
CA TYR A 69 12.09 0.08 8.31
C TYR A 69 11.44 1.47 8.19
N SER A 70 10.29 1.60 7.54
CA SER A 70 9.51 2.85 7.51
C SER A 70 8.95 3.22 8.89
N ILE A 71 8.50 2.22 9.65
CA ILE A 71 8.06 2.38 11.05
C ILE A 71 9.24 2.76 11.95
N GLU A 72 10.36 2.04 11.85
CA GLU A 72 11.56 2.32 12.65
C GLU A 72 12.17 3.70 12.35
N ALA A 73 12.07 4.18 11.10
CA ALA A 73 12.47 5.52 10.70
C ALA A 73 11.49 6.63 11.16
N GLY A 74 10.37 6.27 11.81
CA GLY A 74 9.38 7.22 12.32
C GLY A 74 8.49 7.86 11.24
N LEU A 75 8.47 7.30 10.02
CA LEU A 75 7.70 7.78 8.88
C LEU A 75 6.23 7.37 8.92
N VAL A 76 5.91 6.32 9.68
CA VAL A 76 4.55 5.79 9.80
C VAL A 76 3.96 6.20 11.15
N GLU A 77 2.82 6.88 11.12
CA GLU A 77 2.09 7.22 12.35
C GLU A 77 1.31 6.02 12.89
N LYS A 78 0.59 5.35 12.00
CA LYS A 78 -0.17 4.12 12.19
C LYS A 78 -0.33 3.45 10.83
N ALA A 79 -0.36 2.13 10.80
CA ALA A 79 -0.54 1.37 9.57
C ALA A 79 -1.69 0.37 9.67
N LEU A 80 -2.39 0.21 8.55
CA LEU A 80 -3.32 -0.89 8.30
C LEU A 80 -2.90 -1.59 7.01
N VAL A 81 -2.65 -2.89 7.08
CA VAL A 81 -2.42 -3.75 5.90
C VAL A 81 -3.70 -4.54 5.60
N VAL A 82 -4.15 -4.56 4.35
CA VAL A 82 -5.42 -5.15 3.93
C VAL A 82 -5.17 -6.14 2.80
N GLY A 83 -5.64 -7.38 2.98
CA GLY A 83 -5.37 -8.48 2.05
C GLY A 83 -4.31 -9.46 2.55
N ALA A 84 -3.72 -9.21 3.72
CA ALA A 84 -2.63 -9.98 4.28
C ALA A 84 -3.00 -11.46 4.44
N ARG A 85 -2.20 -12.34 3.85
CA ARG A 85 -2.36 -13.81 3.86
C ARG A 85 -1.05 -14.58 3.66
N GLY A 86 0.04 -13.92 3.26
CA GLY A 86 1.39 -14.48 3.19
C GLY A 86 2.32 -13.82 4.21
N PHE A 87 2.41 -14.35 5.43
CA PHE A 87 3.31 -13.79 6.45
C PHE A 87 3.83 -14.87 7.41
N CYS A 88 4.98 -14.63 8.02
CA CYS A 88 5.56 -15.54 9.01
C CYS A 88 5.27 -15.11 10.45
N LYS A 89 5.57 -16.01 11.39
CA LYS A 89 5.32 -15.81 12.83
C LYS A 89 6.02 -14.56 13.35
N GLU A 90 7.25 -14.34 12.92
CA GLU A 90 8.09 -13.21 13.33
C GLU A 90 7.48 -11.87 12.91
N GLU A 91 6.85 -11.81 11.73
CA GLU A 91 6.16 -10.62 11.24
C GLU A 91 4.92 -10.31 12.09
N VAL A 92 4.13 -11.34 12.43
CA VAL A 92 2.95 -11.19 13.31
C VAL A 92 3.37 -10.73 14.71
N GLU A 93 4.44 -11.29 15.26
CA GLU A 93 4.99 -10.87 16.55
C GLU A 93 5.46 -9.41 16.52
N TYR A 94 6.10 -8.98 15.43
CA TYR A 94 6.47 -7.58 15.23
C TYR A 94 5.25 -6.66 15.12
N ALA A 95 4.23 -7.09 14.37
CA ALA A 95 3.01 -6.33 14.07
C ALA A 95 2.14 -6.05 15.31
N SER A 96 2.07 -6.98 16.27
CA SER A 96 1.07 -7.03 17.36
C SER A 96 0.72 -5.69 18.04
N ASN A 97 1.67 -4.76 18.19
CA ASN A 97 1.43 -3.43 18.79
C ASN A 97 1.80 -2.25 17.87
N ARG A 98 2.12 -2.52 16.61
CA ARG A 98 2.71 -1.55 15.66
C ARG A 98 1.88 -1.39 14.39
N VAL A 99 1.30 -2.48 13.90
CA VAL A 99 0.60 -2.55 12.62
C VAL A 99 -0.65 -3.38 12.80
N LYS A 100 -1.79 -2.86 12.34
CA LYS A 100 -3.00 -3.66 12.21
C LYS A 100 -3.01 -4.30 10.84
N TYR A 101 -3.59 -5.50 10.72
CA TYR A 101 -3.86 -6.10 9.43
C TYR A 101 -5.25 -6.71 9.38
N VAL A 102 -5.78 -6.83 8.18
CA VAL A 102 -7.10 -7.41 7.86
C VAL A 102 -6.87 -8.41 6.75
N THR A 103 -7.27 -9.66 6.98
CA THR A 103 -7.18 -10.74 5.99
C THR A 103 -8.38 -10.72 5.04
N PRO A 104 -8.31 -11.38 3.88
CA PRO A 104 -9.48 -11.57 3.01
C PRO A 104 -10.62 -12.32 3.72
N ILE A 105 -10.31 -13.24 4.64
CA ILE A 105 -11.31 -13.94 5.46
C ILE A 105 -12.06 -12.94 6.35
N ASP A 106 -11.34 -12.08 7.08
CA ASP A 106 -11.95 -11.07 7.95
C ASP A 106 -12.91 -10.15 7.17
N LEU A 107 -12.57 -9.79 5.93
CA LEU A 107 -13.41 -8.96 5.07
C LEU A 107 -14.69 -9.67 4.63
N ARG A 108 -14.60 -10.97 4.30
CA ARG A 108 -15.75 -11.79 3.89
C ARG A 108 -16.68 -12.08 5.06
N GLU A 109 -16.13 -12.27 6.26
CA GLU A 109 -16.89 -12.49 7.50
C GLU A 109 -17.49 -11.20 8.08
N GLY A 110 -17.10 -10.04 7.54
CA GLY A 110 -17.64 -8.73 7.90
C GLY A 110 -16.67 -7.92 8.75
N GLY A 111 -16.12 -8.50 9.83
CA GLY A 111 -15.33 -7.81 10.86
C GLY A 111 -14.15 -6.96 10.34
N GLY A 112 -13.56 -7.35 9.21
CA GLY A 112 -12.50 -6.58 8.55
C GLY A 112 -12.97 -5.23 7.99
N LYS A 113 -14.25 -5.13 7.60
CA LYS A 113 -14.83 -3.91 7.02
C LYS A 113 -15.00 -2.81 8.07
N GLU A 114 -15.44 -3.15 9.28
CA GLU A 114 -15.54 -2.18 10.36
C GLU A 114 -14.15 -1.69 10.81
N ALA A 115 -13.17 -2.61 10.89
CA ALA A 115 -11.79 -2.26 11.21
C ALA A 115 -11.18 -1.32 10.16
N PHE A 116 -11.42 -1.59 8.87
CA PHE A 116 -11.03 -0.74 7.76
C PHE A 116 -11.67 0.64 7.85
N ALA A 117 -12.99 0.72 7.97
CA ALA A 117 -13.73 1.98 8.01
C ALA A 117 -13.26 2.85 9.19
N SER A 118 -13.12 2.26 10.38
CA SER A 118 -12.62 2.96 11.57
C SER A 118 -11.20 3.51 11.38
N PHE A 119 -10.33 2.77 10.71
CA PHE A 119 -8.97 3.24 10.41
C PHE A 119 -8.98 4.46 9.49
N VAL A 120 -9.74 4.38 8.39
CA VAL A 120 -9.84 5.44 7.38
C VAL A 120 -10.46 6.72 7.96
N GLU A 121 -11.58 6.61 8.68
CA GLU A 121 -12.24 7.75 9.33
C GLU A 121 -11.32 8.43 10.35
N GLY A 122 -10.53 7.64 11.09
CA GLY A 122 -9.60 8.18 12.07
C GLY A 122 -8.29 8.71 11.48
N ALA A 123 -8.01 8.57 10.18
CA ALA A 123 -6.72 8.93 9.60
C ALA A 123 -6.57 10.45 9.40
N GLY A 124 -7.64 11.14 8.97
CA GLY A 124 -7.63 12.57 8.63
C GLY A 124 -6.82 12.86 7.36
N LYS A 125 -5.51 12.60 7.37
CA LYS A 125 -4.64 12.56 6.20
C LYS A 125 -4.09 11.15 6.02
N LEU A 126 -4.04 10.66 4.79
CA LEU A 126 -3.71 9.26 4.52
C LEU A 126 -2.84 9.11 3.28
N TYR A 127 -1.79 8.30 3.39
CA TYR A 127 -1.09 7.75 2.23
C TYR A 127 -1.62 6.35 1.94
N VAL A 128 -1.90 6.05 0.66
CA VAL A 128 -2.37 4.73 0.23
C VAL A 128 -1.32 4.09 -0.67
N SER A 129 -0.87 2.90 -0.30
CA SER A 129 -0.01 2.07 -1.13
C SER A 129 -0.77 0.83 -1.55
N VAL A 130 -0.75 0.51 -2.84
CA VAL A 130 -1.38 -0.69 -3.38
C VAL A 130 -0.32 -1.58 -4.02
N ASP A 131 0.02 -2.65 -3.33
CA ASP A 131 0.60 -3.81 -3.98
C ASP A 131 -0.49 -4.52 -4.79
N VAL A 132 -0.18 -4.84 -6.06
CA VAL A 132 -1.14 -5.53 -6.91
C VAL A 132 -1.31 -7.01 -6.56
N ASP A 133 -0.41 -7.59 -5.77
CA ASP A 133 -0.59 -8.97 -5.28
C ASP A 133 -1.64 -9.08 -4.15
N ALA A 134 -2.13 -7.94 -3.63
CA ALA A 134 -3.31 -7.89 -2.79
C ALA A 134 -4.54 -8.51 -3.48
N PHE A 135 -4.61 -8.36 -4.81
CA PHE A 135 -5.63 -9.02 -5.61
C PHE A 135 -5.37 -10.53 -5.72
N ASP A 136 -6.44 -11.30 -5.84
CA ASP A 136 -6.29 -12.71 -6.16
C ASP A 136 -5.58 -12.88 -7.52
N PRO A 137 -4.70 -13.88 -7.70
CA PRO A 137 -4.03 -14.17 -8.97
C PRO A 137 -4.98 -14.36 -10.16
N ALA A 138 -6.26 -14.68 -9.93
CA ALA A 138 -7.30 -14.68 -10.96
C ALA A 138 -7.54 -13.30 -11.61
N TYR A 139 -7.26 -12.21 -10.88
CA TYR A 139 -7.38 -10.83 -11.36
C TYR A 139 -6.02 -10.18 -11.66
N ALA A 140 -4.98 -10.52 -10.90
CA ALA A 140 -3.63 -9.97 -11.07
C ALA A 140 -2.57 -11.09 -11.21
N PRO A 141 -2.52 -11.80 -12.34
CA PRO A 141 -1.55 -12.88 -12.55
C PRO A 141 -0.11 -12.38 -12.75
N GLY A 142 0.06 -11.17 -13.28
CA GLY A 142 1.34 -10.55 -13.58
C GLY A 142 2.03 -9.89 -12.38
N VAL A 143 2.35 -10.67 -11.34
CA VAL A 143 3.02 -10.23 -10.10
C VAL A 143 4.22 -11.12 -9.76
N GLY A 144 5.14 -10.63 -8.93
CA GLY A 144 6.31 -11.39 -8.51
C GLY A 144 5.99 -12.54 -7.55
N ASN A 145 5.08 -12.28 -6.60
CA ASN A 145 4.83 -13.15 -5.45
C ASN A 145 3.32 -13.46 -5.31
N PRO A 146 2.69 -14.18 -6.25
CA PRO A 146 1.24 -14.40 -6.23
C PRO A 146 0.81 -15.24 -5.03
N GLU A 147 -0.16 -14.74 -4.26
CA GLU A 147 -0.78 -15.46 -3.13
C GLU A 147 -2.26 -15.76 -3.42
N PRO A 148 -2.71 -17.03 -3.42
CA PRO A 148 -4.12 -17.37 -3.62
C PRO A 148 -5.05 -16.85 -2.52
N ASP A 149 -6.36 -16.86 -2.78
CA ASP A 149 -7.41 -16.40 -1.85
C ASP A 149 -7.32 -14.89 -1.55
N GLY A 150 -6.99 -14.11 -2.57
CA GLY A 150 -6.87 -12.66 -2.50
C GLY A 150 -8.16 -11.90 -2.71
N LEU A 151 -8.04 -10.58 -2.81
CA LEU A 151 -9.18 -9.69 -3.04
C LEU A 151 -9.63 -9.76 -4.51
N SER A 152 -10.94 -9.75 -4.73
CA SER A 152 -11.46 -9.45 -6.07
C SER A 152 -11.30 -7.97 -6.42
N ALA A 153 -11.31 -7.67 -7.73
CA ALA A 153 -11.31 -6.29 -8.22
C ALA A 153 -12.43 -5.45 -7.57
N SER A 154 -13.63 -6.02 -7.47
CA SER A 154 -14.79 -5.36 -6.88
C SER A 154 -14.63 -5.08 -5.38
N GLU A 155 -14.02 -6.00 -4.62
CA GLU A 155 -13.80 -5.81 -3.19
C GLU A 155 -12.82 -4.67 -2.93
N LEU A 156 -11.67 -4.66 -3.60
CA LEU A 156 -10.68 -3.60 -3.41
C LEU A 156 -11.25 -2.24 -3.84
N PHE A 157 -11.93 -2.14 -4.99
CA PHE A 157 -12.53 -0.87 -5.42
C PHE A 157 -13.63 -0.40 -4.46
N SER A 158 -14.40 -1.32 -3.87
CA SER A 158 -15.38 -0.97 -2.84
C SER A 158 -14.72 -0.42 -1.58
N LEU A 159 -13.55 -0.93 -1.19
CA LEU A 159 -12.76 -0.42 -0.07
C LEU A 159 -12.15 0.95 -0.40
N LEU A 160 -11.65 1.16 -1.63
CA LEU A 160 -11.14 2.46 -2.07
C LEU A 160 -12.22 3.54 -2.03
N GLU A 161 -13.48 3.24 -2.35
CA GLU A 161 -14.57 4.22 -2.21
C GLU A 161 -14.71 4.72 -0.76
N ALA A 162 -14.45 3.90 0.25
CA ALA A 162 -14.49 4.34 1.64
C ALA A 162 -13.32 5.28 2.01
N VAL A 163 -12.19 5.23 1.27
CA VAL A 163 -11.05 6.15 1.43
C VAL A 163 -11.43 7.61 1.13
N ARG A 164 -12.54 7.85 0.43
CA ARG A 164 -13.07 9.20 0.12
C ARG A 164 -13.24 10.13 1.33
N SER A 165 -13.38 9.60 2.54
CA SER A 165 -13.53 10.40 3.75
C SER A 165 -12.20 10.92 4.31
N SER A 166 -11.07 10.48 3.73
CA SER A 166 -9.72 10.84 4.15
C SER A 166 -9.04 11.78 3.16
N GLY A 167 -8.21 12.71 3.65
CA GLY A 167 -7.40 13.58 2.83
C GLY A 167 -6.15 12.87 2.29
N LEU A 168 -6.20 12.40 1.05
CA LEU A 168 -5.06 11.74 0.41
C LEU A 168 -3.86 12.68 0.28
N VAL A 169 -2.72 12.30 0.87
CA VAL A 169 -1.46 13.04 0.76
C VAL A 169 -0.55 12.51 -0.35
N GLY A 170 -0.89 11.37 -0.92
CA GLY A 170 -0.18 10.70 -2.01
C GLY A 170 -0.62 9.24 -2.08
N PHE A 171 -0.26 8.58 -3.19
CA PHE A 171 -0.49 7.15 -3.33
C PHE A 171 0.43 6.52 -4.38
N ASP A 172 0.61 5.21 -4.26
CA ASP A 172 1.34 4.41 -5.23
C ASP A 172 0.62 3.10 -5.60
N VAL A 173 0.97 2.59 -6.78
CA VAL A 173 0.68 1.22 -7.22
C VAL A 173 1.99 0.57 -7.64
N VAL A 174 2.30 -0.58 -7.06
CA VAL A 174 3.61 -1.28 -7.16
C VAL A 174 3.43 -2.74 -7.57
N GLU A 175 4.53 -3.49 -7.70
CA GLU A 175 4.66 -4.93 -8.01
C GLU A 175 3.96 -5.44 -9.29
N VAL A 176 3.62 -4.53 -10.21
CA VAL A 176 3.20 -4.90 -11.56
C VAL A 176 4.40 -5.48 -12.32
N SER A 177 4.26 -6.73 -12.78
CA SER A 177 5.29 -7.43 -13.55
C SER A 177 4.78 -7.83 -14.94
N PRO A 178 4.89 -6.93 -15.94
CA PRO A 178 4.38 -7.16 -17.30
C PRO A 178 4.84 -8.46 -17.98
N PRO A 179 6.06 -8.99 -17.74
CA PRO A 179 6.47 -10.26 -18.35
C PRO A 179 5.66 -11.49 -17.92
N TYR A 180 4.91 -11.42 -16.81
CA TYR A 180 4.18 -12.56 -16.25
C TYR A 180 2.73 -12.68 -16.74
N ASP A 181 2.22 -11.70 -17.49
CA ASP A 181 0.89 -11.79 -18.08
C ASP A 181 0.77 -11.06 -19.44
N LEU A 182 -0.44 -10.97 -19.98
CA LEU A 182 -0.74 -10.29 -21.25
C LEU A 182 -1.37 -8.90 -21.05
N GLY A 183 -1.13 -8.28 -19.89
CA GLY A 183 -1.60 -6.93 -19.57
C GLY A 183 -2.86 -6.86 -18.70
N ALA A 184 -3.33 -7.97 -18.13
CA ALA A 184 -4.49 -7.97 -17.24
C ALA A 184 -4.17 -7.20 -15.95
N THR A 185 -3.04 -7.52 -15.30
CA THR A 185 -2.53 -6.81 -14.13
C THR A 185 -2.25 -5.35 -14.45
N SER A 186 -1.64 -5.06 -15.60
CA SER A 186 -1.37 -3.68 -16.02
C SER A 186 -2.65 -2.86 -16.20
N SER A 187 -3.70 -3.46 -16.79
CA SER A 187 -5.01 -2.83 -16.91
C SER A 187 -5.68 -2.61 -15.56
N LEU A 188 -5.54 -3.58 -14.64
CA LEU A 188 -6.07 -3.47 -13.28
C LEU A 188 -5.37 -2.36 -12.49
N ALA A 189 -4.03 -2.32 -12.53
CA ALA A 189 -3.23 -1.27 -11.91
C ALA A 189 -3.57 0.13 -12.43
N ALA A 190 -3.74 0.27 -13.76
CA ALA A 190 -4.16 1.53 -14.37
C ALA A 190 -5.55 1.98 -13.87
N LYS A 191 -6.49 1.04 -13.70
CA LYS A 191 -7.81 1.33 -13.13
C LYS A 191 -7.71 1.73 -11.64
N THR A 192 -6.89 1.04 -10.85
CA THR A 192 -6.63 1.40 -9.45
C THR A 192 -6.09 2.83 -9.32
N LEU A 193 -5.09 3.19 -10.13
CA LEU A 193 -4.55 4.56 -10.19
C LEU A 193 -5.64 5.58 -10.54
N PHE A 194 -6.48 5.27 -11.53
CA PHE A 194 -7.57 6.15 -11.94
C PHE A 194 -8.58 6.41 -10.81
N GLU A 195 -8.95 5.38 -10.04
CA GLU A 195 -9.83 5.55 -8.89
C GLU A 195 -9.19 6.41 -7.80
N LEU A 196 -7.92 6.16 -7.46
CA LEU A 196 -7.19 6.95 -6.47
C LEU A 196 -7.04 8.41 -6.88
N ILE A 197 -6.74 8.69 -8.16
CA ILE A 197 -6.71 10.05 -8.71
C ILE A 197 -8.09 10.70 -8.55
N SER A 198 -9.16 9.99 -8.90
CA SER A 198 -10.53 10.48 -8.80
C SER A 198 -10.92 10.84 -7.36
N LEU A 199 -10.49 10.03 -6.39
CA LEU A 199 -10.69 10.28 -4.96
C LEU A 199 -9.89 11.50 -4.48
N SER A 200 -8.63 11.64 -4.93
CA SER A 200 -7.76 12.75 -4.53
C SER A 200 -8.26 14.14 -5.00
N GLU A 201 -8.82 14.22 -6.21
CA GLU A 201 -9.36 15.47 -6.77
C GLU A 201 -10.62 15.94 -6.05
N ARG A 202 -11.47 15.00 -5.61
CA ARG A 202 -12.71 15.32 -4.89
C ARG A 202 -12.42 15.92 -3.52
N ASN A 203 -11.37 15.44 -2.85
CA ASN A 203 -10.91 16.00 -1.58
C ASN A 203 -10.35 17.43 -1.70
N SER A 204 -9.83 17.78 -2.88
CA SER A 204 -9.26 19.12 -3.12
C SER A 204 -10.33 20.20 -3.33
N ARG A 205 -11.60 19.81 -3.49
CA ARG A 205 -12.74 20.71 -3.76
C ARG A 205 -13.74 20.82 -2.60
N ALA A 206 -13.56 20.05 -1.53
CA ALA A 206 -14.39 20.06 -0.33
C ALA A 206 -13.74 20.93 0.76
#